data_AF-A0A1I4YKF7-F1
#
_entry.id   AF-A0A1I4YKF7-F1
#
_cell.length_a   1.000
_cell.length_b   1.000
_cell.length_c   1.000
_cell.angle_alpha   90.00
_cell.angle_beta   90.00
_cell.angle_gamma   90.00
#
_symmetry.space_group_name_H-M   'P 1'
#
loop_
_entity.id
_entity.type
_entity.pdbx_description
1 polymer ?
#
loop_
_entity_poly.entity_id
_entity_poly.type
_entity_poly.pdbx_seq_one_letter_code
_entity_poly.pdbx_strand_id
1 'polypeptide(L)'
;MVRPLLAPMAEGAAENQYGELPDSVRHRIRAMSAATDNIGLFFGEDIFVAFGAIIFMHNFMLESEGIQTEPLHIALWGIPTAICAFLIHSVRLYRLDYHLANELDALNHTRLHGKGKK
;
A
#
# COMPACT_ATOMS: atom_id res chain seq x y z
N MET A 1 5.35 -7.84 16.24
CA MET A 1 5.16 -7.91 14.78
C MET A 1 4.04 -8.89 14.49
N VAL A 2 2.85 -8.40 14.09
CA VAL A 2 1.74 -9.25 13.65
C VAL A 2 2.14 -9.88 12.31
N ARG A 3 1.74 -11.13 12.04
CA ARG A 3 2.10 -11.79 10.78
C ARG A 3 1.55 -10.97 9.61
N PRO A 4 2.34 -10.71 8.55
CA PRO A 4 1.83 -10.03 7.36
C PRO A 4 0.69 -10.87 6.78
N LEU A 5 -0.54 -10.34 6.81
CA LEU A 5 -1.72 -11.01 6.26
C LEU A 5 -1.92 -10.65 4.79
N LEU A 6 -1.61 -9.41 4.41
CA LEU A 6 -1.84 -8.92 3.05
C LEU A 6 -1.00 -9.67 2.01
N ALA A 7 0.29 -9.89 2.29
CA ALA A 7 1.21 -10.56 1.36
C ALA A 7 0.78 -11.98 0.95
N PRO A 8 0.51 -12.94 1.88
CA PRO A 8 0.07 -14.28 1.48
C PRO A 8 -1.31 -14.28 0.79
N MET A 9 -2.19 -13.34 1.15
CA MET A 9 -3.49 -13.20 0.48
C MET A 9 -3.36 -12.69 -0.96
N ALA A 10 -2.49 -11.70 -1.18
CA ALA A 10 -2.23 -11.15 -2.51
C ALA A 10 -1.52 -12.16 -3.42
N GLU A 11 -0.57 -12.93 -2.88
CA GLU A 11 0.07 -14.02 -3.61
C GLU A 11 -0.93 -15.10 -4.00
N GLY A 12 -1.76 -15.57 -3.07
CA GLY A 12 -2.77 -16.58 -3.35
C GLY A 12 -3.79 -16.12 -4.39
N ALA A 13 -4.18 -14.84 -4.37
CA ALA A 13 -5.07 -14.27 -5.38
C ALA A 13 -4.44 -14.28 -6.78
N ALA A 14 -3.16 -13.88 -6.89
CA ALA A 14 -2.44 -13.88 -8.15
C ALA A 14 -2.15 -15.30 -8.66
N GLU A 15 -1.81 -16.25 -7.77
CA GLU A 15 -1.61 -17.66 -8.13
C GLU A 15 -2.92 -18.30 -8.63
N ASN A 16 -4.05 -17.96 -8.01
CA ASN A 16 -5.36 -18.43 -8.46
C ASN A 16 -5.76 -17.89 -9.84
N GLN A 17 -5.36 -16.65 -10.18
CA GLN A 17 -5.73 -16.01 -11.45
C GLN A 17 -4.79 -16.40 -12.61
N TYR A 18 -3.48 -16.49 -12.36
CA TYR A 18 -2.47 -16.64 -13.42
C TYR A 18 -1.72 -17.99 -13.38
N GLY A 19 -1.98 -18.82 -12.37
CA GLY A 19 -1.26 -20.08 -12.14
C GLY A 19 0.07 -19.89 -11.43
N GLU A 20 1.04 -20.79 -11.66
CA GLU A 20 2.35 -20.71 -11.01
C GLU A 20 3.12 -19.45 -11.39
N LEU A 21 3.31 -18.59 -10.38
CA LEU A 21 4.03 -17.32 -10.49
C LEU A 21 5.55 -17.53 -10.40
N PRO A 22 6.35 -16.84 -11.24
CA PRO A 22 7.79 -16.74 -11.05
C PRO A 22 8.14 -16.05 -9.72
N ASP A 23 9.29 -16.39 -9.14
CA ASP A 23 9.75 -15.80 -7.87
C ASP A 23 9.91 -14.27 -7.95
N SER A 24 10.31 -13.73 -9.11
CA SER A 24 10.41 -12.28 -9.32
C SER A 24 9.07 -11.56 -9.12
N VAL A 25 7.99 -12.15 -9.64
CA VAL A 25 6.62 -11.64 -9.52
C VAL A 25 6.15 -11.77 -8.07
N ARG A 26 6.39 -12.91 -7.43
CA ARG A 26 6.07 -13.15 -6.03
C ARG A 26 6.72 -12.09 -5.12
N HIS A 27 8.01 -11.85 -5.27
CA HIS A 27 8.72 -10.81 -4.51
C HIS A 27 8.17 -9.40 -4.76
N ARG A 28 7.75 -9.10 -5.99
CA ARG A 28 7.14 -7.81 -6.32
C ARG A 28 5.78 -7.64 -5.64
N ILE A 29 4.96 -8.68 -5.60
CA ILE A 29 3.67 -8.69 -4.88
C ILE A 29 3.90 -8.49 -3.37
N ARG A 30 4.88 -9.18 -2.77
CA ARG A 30 5.25 -8.96 -1.34
C ARG A 30 5.67 -7.52 -1.08
N ALA A 31 6.54 -6.98 -1.93
CA ALA A 31 7.02 -5.61 -1.79
C ALA A 31 5.88 -4.60 -1.86
N MET A 32 4.93 -4.80 -2.78
CA MET A 32 3.75 -3.93 -2.91
C MET A 32 2.75 -4.10 -1.77
N SER A 33 2.62 -5.31 -1.23
CA SER A 33 1.82 -5.55 -0.02
C SER A 33 2.41 -4.82 1.19
N ALA A 34 3.72 -4.96 1.42
CA ALA A 34 4.41 -4.24 2.49
C ALA A 34 4.32 -2.71 2.34
N ALA A 35 4.41 -2.20 1.10
CA ALA A 35 4.21 -0.78 0.82
C ALA A 35 2.77 -0.33 1.14
N THR A 36 1.78 -1.15 0.83
CA THR A 36 0.35 -0.87 1.11
C THR A 36 0.08 -0.80 2.60
N ASP A 37 0.61 -1.75 3.37
CA ASP A 37 0.48 -1.75 4.82
C ASP A 37 1.10 -0.50 5.45
N ASN A 38 2.30 -0.11 5.00
CA ASN A 38 2.98 1.09 5.51
C ASN A 38 2.24 2.39 5.15
N ILE A 39 1.76 2.54 3.92
CA ILE A 39 1.04 3.74 3.49
C ILE A 39 -0.31 3.84 4.20
N GLY A 40 -1.05 2.73 4.28
CA GLY A 40 -2.34 2.68 4.96
C GLY A 40 -2.22 2.99 6.45
N LEU A 41 -1.22 2.40 7.13
CA LEU A 41 -0.98 2.65 8.55
C LEU A 41 -0.53 4.08 8.81
N PHE A 42 0.47 4.58 8.06
CA PHE A 42 1.02 5.92 8.26
C PHE A 42 -0.06 7.01 8.08
N PHE A 43 -0.66 7.09 6.89
CA PHE A 43 -1.62 8.17 6.60
C PHE A 43 -3.00 7.93 7.23
N GLY A 44 -3.34 6.69 7.58
CA GLY A 44 -4.58 6.38 8.29
C GLY A 44 -4.52 6.73 9.77
N GLU A 45 -3.40 6.44 10.44
CA GLU A 45 -3.18 6.77 11.85
C GLU A 45 -3.01 8.28 12.07
N ASP A 46 -2.41 8.99 11.11
CA ASP A 46 -2.21 10.44 11.16
C ASP A 46 -3.51 11.28 11.19
N ILE A 47 -4.66 10.69 10.83
CA ILE A 47 -5.98 11.35 10.93
C ILE A 47 -6.60 11.14 12.33
N PHE A 48 -6.04 10.26 13.15
CA PHE A 48 -6.57 9.92 14.47
C PHE A 48 -6.02 10.85 15.56
N VAL A 49 -6.91 11.56 16.24
CA VAL A 49 -6.57 12.56 17.28
C VAL A 49 -5.70 12.00 18.41
N ALA A 50 -5.79 10.69 18.69
CA ALA A 50 -5.05 10.03 19.76
C ALA A 50 -3.61 9.64 19.39
N PHE A 51 -3.13 9.99 18.20
CA PHE A 51 -1.76 9.69 17.77
C PHE A 51 -0.74 10.62 18.44
N GLY A 52 0.36 10.05 18.95
CA GLY A 52 1.35 10.78 19.74
C GLY A 52 1.98 11.98 19.02
N ALA A 53 2.12 11.91 17.69
CA ALA A 53 2.67 13.00 16.90
C ALA A 53 1.75 14.24 16.89
N ILE A 54 0.43 14.05 16.85
CA ILE A 54 -0.54 15.17 16.88
C ILE A 54 -0.48 15.87 18.24
N ILE A 55 -0.44 15.11 19.33
CA ILE A 55 -0.30 15.66 20.69
C ILE A 55 1.04 16.41 20.84
N PHE A 56 2.11 15.88 20.27
CA PHE A 56 3.41 16.56 20.26
C PHE A 56 3.36 17.90 19.51
N MET A 57 2.78 17.93 18.31
CA MET A 57 2.61 19.18 17.53
C MET A 57 1.74 20.18 18.28
N HIS A 58 0.64 19.73 18.87
CA HIS A 58 -0.24 20.55 19.70
C HIS A 58 0.51 21.20 20.87
N ASN A 59 1.24 20.40 21.66
CA ASN A 59 1.99 20.90 22.81
C ASN A 59 3.09 21.87 22.37
N PHE A 60 3.78 21.59 21.26
CA PHE A 60 4.77 22.50 20.71
C PHE A 60 4.18 23.85 20.30
N MET A 61 3.01 23.88 19.64
CA MET A 61 2.33 25.12 19.25
C MET A 61 1.85 25.93 20.46
N LEU A 62 1.35 25.24 21.50
CA LEU A 62 0.97 25.85 22.77
C LEU A 62 2.16 26.45 23.50
N GLU A 63 3.26 25.72 23.61
CA GLU A 63 4.45 26.14 24.37
C GLU A 63 5.26 27.21 23.62
N SER A 64 5.35 27.14 22.29
CA SER A 64 6.22 28.04 21.51
C SER A 64 5.54 29.30 21.02
N GLU A 65 4.26 29.22 20.61
CA GLU A 65 3.54 30.32 19.96
C GLU A 65 2.34 30.80 20.78
N GLY A 66 1.97 30.10 21.86
CA GLY A 66 0.80 30.43 22.68
C GLY A 66 -0.54 30.18 21.98
N ILE A 67 -0.53 29.48 20.84
CA ILE A 67 -1.73 29.22 20.04
C ILE A 67 -2.44 28.00 20.60
N GLN A 68 -3.62 28.22 21.19
CA GLN A 68 -4.50 27.13 21.61
C GLN A 68 -5.24 26.56 20.40
N THR A 69 -4.62 25.61 19.71
CA THR A 69 -5.30 24.80 18.68
C THR A 69 -5.92 23.57 19.31
N GLU A 70 -7.15 23.21 18.96
CA GLU A 70 -7.69 21.92 19.38
C GLU A 70 -7.01 20.79 18.56
N PRO A 71 -6.53 19.68 19.16
CA PRO A 71 -5.89 18.58 18.44
C PRO A 71 -6.72 18.02 17.27
N LEU A 72 -8.05 18.10 17.40
CA LEU A 72 -9.00 17.72 16.36
C LEU A 72 -8.81 18.53 15.07
N HIS A 73 -8.52 19.83 15.17
CA HIS A 73 -8.30 20.67 14.00
C HIS A 73 -7.04 20.26 13.22
N ILE A 74 -5.97 19.89 13.93
CA ILE A 74 -4.73 19.39 13.30
C ILE A 74 -5.01 18.09 12.55
N ALA A 75 -5.74 17.17 13.17
CA ALA A 75 -6.13 15.89 12.56
C ALA A 75 -7.00 16.07 11.31
N LEU A 76 -7.96 17.01 11.34
CA LEU A 76 -8.83 17.32 10.19
C LEU A 76 -8.03 17.78 8.97
N TRP A 77 -6.97 18.55 9.17
CA TRP A 77 -6.07 18.98 8.09
C TRP A 77 -5.17 17.86 7.55
N GLY A 78 -5.10 16.71 8.23
CA GLY A 78 -4.49 15.49 7.70
C GLY A 78 -5.33 14.80 6.62
N ILE A 79 -6.65 15.02 6.60
CA ILE A 79 -7.58 14.35 5.68
C ILE A 79 -7.23 14.60 4.19
N PRO A 80 -6.98 15.85 3.73
CA PRO A 80 -6.56 16.10 2.35
C PRO A 80 -5.30 15.32 1.96
N THR A 81 -4.31 15.24 2.85
CA THR A 81 -3.06 14.52 2.62
C THR A 81 -3.29 13.02 2.51
N ALA A 82 -4.12 12.45 3.39
CA ALA A 82 -4.47 11.04 3.34
C ALA A 82 -5.25 10.68 2.07
N ILE A 83 -6.16 11.54 1.61
CA ILE A 83 -6.86 11.37 0.33
C ILE A 83 -5.86 11.35 -0.83
N CYS A 84 -4.92 12.30 -0.87
CA CYS A 84 -3.88 12.34 -1.89
C CYS A 84 -3.01 11.07 -1.88
N ALA A 85 -2.57 10.64 -0.69
CA ALA A 85 -1.78 9.42 -0.53
C ALA A 85 -2.56 8.18 -1.00
N PHE A 86 -3.84 8.08 -0.64
CA PHE A 86 -4.73 7.01 -1.10
C PHE A 86 -4.84 6.99 -2.62
N LEU A 87 -5.14 8.13 -3.26
CA LEU A 87 -5.28 8.20 -4.73
C LEU A 87 -3.98 7.80 -5.45
N ILE A 88 -2.83 8.33 -5.00
CA ILE A 88 -1.53 8.01 -5.60
C ILE A 88 -1.24 6.50 -5.44
N HIS A 89 -1.51 5.94 -4.27
CA HIS A 89 -1.26 4.52 -4.00
C HIS A 89 -2.22 3.61 -4.78
N SER A 90 -3.50 3.97 -4.89
CA SER A 90 -4.48 3.28 -5.72
C SER A 90 -4.03 3.23 -7.19
N VAL A 91 -3.55 4.35 -7.74
CA VAL A 91 -3.00 4.39 -9.10
C VAL A 91 -1.77 3.48 -9.23
N ARG A 92 -0.91 3.43 -8.22
CA ARG A 92 0.27 2.55 -8.20
C ARG A 92 -0.12 1.07 -8.19
N LEU A 93 -1.15 0.69 -7.43
CA LEU A 93 -1.70 -0.66 -7.41
C LEU A 93 -2.34 -1.03 -8.76
N TYR A 94 -3.14 -0.13 -9.34
CA TYR A 94 -3.72 -0.35 -10.67
C TYR A 94 -2.66 -0.56 -11.76
N ARG A 95 -1.56 0.22 -11.70
CA ARG A 95 -0.42 0.02 -12.61
C ARG A 95 0.28 -1.32 -12.37
N LEU A 96 0.39 -1.77 -11.12
CA LEU A 96 0.94 -3.08 -10.80
C LEU A 96 0.10 -4.19 -11.45
N ASP A 97 -1.21 -4.16 -11.29
CA ASP A 97 -2.12 -5.17 -11.86
C ASP A 97 -1.98 -5.22 -13.39
N TYR A 98 -1.93 -4.06 -14.05
CA TYR A 98 -1.70 -3.98 -15.49
C TYR A 98 -0.35 -4.57 -15.91
N HIS A 99 0.72 -4.29 -15.15
CA HIS A 99 2.04 -4.87 -15.41
C HIS A 99 2.05 -6.39 -15.22
N LEU A 100 1.40 -6.89 -14.17
CA LEU A 100 1.30 -8.33 -13.88
C LEU A 100 0.53 -9.06 -14.98
N ALA A 101 -0.61 -8.52 -15.41
CA ALA A 101 -1.40 -9.10 -16.50
C ALA A 101 -0.55 -9.25 -17.77
N ASN A 102 0.11 -8.18 -18.21
CA ASN A 102 0.94 -8.20 -19.41
C ASN A 102 2.13 -9.18 -19.31
N GLU A 103 2.83 -9.21 -18.17
CA GLU A 103 4.00 -10.07 -17.97
C GLU A 103 3.60 -11.55 -17.90
N LEU A 104 2.53 -11.87 -17.18
CA LEU A 104 2.07 -13.24 -16.99
C LEU A 104 1.35 -13.80 -18.22
N ASP A 105 0.59 -12.99 -18.96
CA ASP A 105 -0.01 -13.40 -20.23
C ASP A 105 1.06 -13.75 -21.26
N ALA A 106 2.11 -12.92 -21.39
CA ALA A 106 3.24 -13.19 -22.28
C ALA A 106 3.97 -14.50 -21.92
N LEU A 107 4.19 -14.74 -20.61
CA LEU A 107 4.79 -15.98 -20.12
C LEU A 107 3.90 -17.21 -20.40
N ASN A 108 2.59 -17.08 -20.22
CA ASN A 108 1.63 -18.14 -20.49
C ASN A 108 1.59 -18.50 -21.98
N HIS A 109 1.57 -17.52 -22.89
CA HIS A 109 1.68 -17.76 -24.32
C HIS A 109 2.98 -18.48 -24.71
N THR A 110 4.10 -18.11 -24.09
CA THR A 110 5.41 -18.75 -24.33
C THR A 110 5.42 -20.21 -23.87
N ARG A 111 4.84 -20.50 -22.70
CA ARG A 111 4.70 -21.87 -22.15
C ARG A 111 3.83 -22.76 -23.06
N LEU A 112 2.76 -22.22 -23.65
CA LEU A 112 1.89 -22.96 -24.58
C LEU A 112 2.62 -23.34 -25.88
N HIS A 113 3.37 -22.41 -26.48
CA HIS A 113 4.13 -22.67 -27.71
C HIS A 113 5.33 -23.61 -27.52
N GLY A 114 5.96 -23.61 -26.33
CA GLY A 114 7.06 -24.53 -26.02
C GLY A 114 6.63 -25.98 -25.83
N LYS A 115 5.39 -26.22 -25.39
CA LYS A 115 4.86 -27.57 -25.12
C LYS A 115 4.46 -28.34 -26.39
N GLY A 116 4.15 -27.65 -27.49
CA GLY A 116 3.78 -28.25 -28.78
C GLY A 116 4.93 -28.69 -29.68
N LYS A 117 6.19 -28.56 -29.23
CA LYS A 117 7.41 -28.96 -29.96
C LYS A 117 8.05 -30.26 -29.45
N LYS A 118 7.36 -31.04 -28.62
CA LYS A 118 7.78 -32.37 -28.17
C LYS A 118 6.89 -33.45 -28.74
#